data_AF-A0A8H8CHP3-F1
#
_entry.id   AF-A0A8H8CHP3-F1
#
_cell.length_a   1.000
_cell.length_b   1.000
_cell.length_c   1.000
_cell.angle_alpha   90.00
_cell.angle_beta   90.00
_cell.angle_gamma   90.00
#
_symmetry.space_group_name_H-M   'P 1'
#
loop_
_entity.id
_entity.type
_entity.pdbx_description
1 polymer ?
#
loop_
_entity_poly.entity_id
_entity_poly.type
_entity_poly.pdbx_seq_one_letter_code
_entity_poly.pdbx_strand_id
1 'polypeptide(L)'
;MSASSTQVAQPKSCPPINFTVHEYVDSVCPRQSQQSVLKQGYDSILALYDKSIWKSVNLHAQQYEVKTSNSYVFNMAPPMSSVQNRSLKELKEWGSEVTDEEIFTLEALDEFRSSDFGQAGNSPTSTSTLEKKINQRATDTFSAELDGKDKQFKSGSLFRVIPQPHLYPTPSDSKIRTVNTAYTKCKPIYLPPYVPETYPKESRVAWVIPLRGSLRWENCTSGEVLDNVAVPSPAQLGSKNQISWTTDAIVKFWDYLLMLRQKGSLGRLGVSFQPSKKHKHTSQISKTSNPVLNSSKITATSISRQPCRGQCVVDYIKVFQDALDAPYVRRAIDVFRYQYTQENGTMQHIRLLKGSRLALVDELSQGILVL
;
A
#
# COMPACT_ATOMS: atom_id res chain seq x y z
N MET A 1 -5.02 73.68 31.73
CA MET A 1 -4.27 72.41 31.86
C MET A 1 -4.64 71.55 30.67
N SER A 2 -3.73 71.46 29.70
CA SER A 2 -3.96 70.81 28.41
C SER A 2 -3.54 69.34 28.50
N ALA A 3 -4.46 68.42 28.18
CA ALA A 3 -4.16 66.99 28.12
C ALA A 3 -3.59 66.65 26.74
N SER A 4 -2.30 66.30 26.70
CA SER A 4 -1.63 65.77 25.51
C SER A 4 -2.16 64.38 25.19
N SER A 5 -2.81 64.24 24.03
CA SER A 5 -3.24 62.96 23.47
C SER A 5 -2.04 62.29 22.78
N THR A 6 -1.50 61.24 23.40
CA THR A 6 -0.43 60.42 22.81
C THR A 6 -1.05 59.47 21.79
N GLN A 7 -0.90 59.76 20.50
CA GLN A 7 -1.22 58.81 19.44
C GLN A 7 -0.27 57.60 19.53
N VAL A 8 -0.84 56.43 19.80
CA VAL A 8 -0.13 55.15 19.72
C VAL A 8 0.10 54.84 18.24
N ALA A 9 1.36 54.79 17.82
CA ALA A 9 1.75 54.44 16.46
C ALA A 9 1.23 53.03 16.13
N GLN A 10 0.41 52.91 15.09
CA GLN A 10 -0.02 51.60 14.59
C GLN A 10 1.20 50.85 14.05
N PRO A 11 1.40 49.57 14.44
CA PRO A 11 2.51 48.78 13.94
C PRO A 11 2.42 48.63 12.42
N LYS A 12 3.57 48.82 11.74
CA LYS A 12 3.73 48.64 10.30
C LYS A 12 3.05 47.34 9.87
N SER A 13 2.11 47.44 8.94
CA SER A 13 1.30 46.31 8.46
C SER A 13 2.21 45.16 8.02
N CYS A 14 2.16 44.03 8.75
CA CYS A 14 2.79 42.81 8.29
C CYS A 14 2.23 42.43 6.90
N PRO A 15 3.07 41.88 6.00
CA PRO A 15 2.58 41.38 4.72
C PRO A 15 1.49 40.33 4.95
N PRO A 16 0.46 40.26 4.08
CA PRO A 16 -0.60 39.28 4.22
C PRO A 16 0.00 37.87 4.16
N ILE A 17 -0.15 37.12 5.25
CA ILE A 17 0.29 35.73 5.35
C ILE A 17 -0.87 34.84 4.90
N ASN A 18 -0.68 34.11 3.81
CA ASN A 18 -1.61 33.06 3.39
C ASN A 18 -1.19 31.75 4.08
N PHE A 19 -2.09 31.14 4.85
CA PHE A 19 -1.83 29.88 5.55
C PHE A 19 -3.08 28.99 5.55
N THR A 20 -2.86 27.69 5.72
CA THR A 20 -3.91 26.67 5.83
C THR A 20 -3.72 25.94 7.16
N VAL A 21 -4.79 25.79 7.94
CA VAL A 21 -4.78 25.03 9.20
C VAL A 21 -5.51 23.71 8.99
N HIS A 22 -4.83 22.60 9.28
CA HIS A 22 -5.42 21.27 9.31
C HIS A 22 -5.77 20.90 10.75
N GLU A 23 -7.06 20.89 11.08
CA GLU A 23 -7.55 20.46 12.40
C GLU A 23 -7.83 18.95 12.37
N TYR A 24 -7.07 18.19 13.16
CA TYR A 24 -7.31 16.75 13.35
C TYR A 24 -8.06 16.57 14.67
N VAL A 25 -9.39 16.45 14.59
CA VAL A 25 -10.25 16.30 15.76
C VAL A 25 -10.61 14.82 15.94
N ASP A 26 -10.41 14.30 17.16
CA ASP A 26 -10.98 13.02 17.55
C ASP A 26 -12.51 13.14 17.66
N SER A 27 -13.24 12.12 17.20
CA SER A 27 -14.70 12.05 17.16
C SER A 27 -15.42 12.40 18.47
N VAL A 28 -14.72 12.30 19.60
CA VAL A 28 -15.24 12.50 20.95
C VAL A 28 -15.15 13.96 21.42
N CYS A 29 -14.33 14.79 20.79
CA CYS A 29 -14.14 16.18 21.20
C CYS A 29 -15.10 17.13 20.46
N PRO A 30 -15.74 18.08 21.17
CA PRO A 30 -16.52 19.13 20.51
C PRO A 30 -15.60 19.93 19.59
N ARG A 31 -16.01 20.06 18.32
CA ARG A 31 -15.24 20.83 17.33
C ARG A 31 -15.14 22.29 17.77
N GLN A 32 -13.94 22.86 17.69
CA GLN A 32 -13.77 24.29 17.87
C GLN A 32 -14.43 25.03 16.70
N SER A 33 -14.80 26.30 16.91
CA SER A 33 -15.28 27.11 15.79
C SER A 33 -14.13 27.35 14.80
N GLN A 34 -14.43 27.36 13.51
CA GLN A 34 -13.44 27.59 12.45
C GLN A 34 -12.64 28.89 12.68
N GLN A 35 -13.30 29.94 13.19
CA GLN A 35 -12.64 31.20 13.52
C GLN A 35 -11.62 31.07 14.66
N SER A 36 -11.92 30.26 15.68
CA SER A 36 -11.00 29.98 16.78
C SER A 36 -9.75 29.26 16.30
N VAL A 37 -9.92 28.23 15.47
CA VAL A 37 -8.83 27.42 14.89
C VAL A 37 -7.94 28.27 13.99
N LEU A 38 -8.54 29.09 13.13
CA LEU A 38 -7.79 30.01 12.26
C LEU A 38 -7.03 31.07 13.06
N LYS A 39 -7.64 31.62 14.10
CA LYS A 39 -6.99 32.58 15.00
C LYS A 39 -5.80 31.95 15.73
N GLN A 40 -5.97 30.74 16.28
CA GLN A 40 -4.88 30.02 16.94
C GLN A 40 -3.72 29.69 15.99
N GLY A 41 -4.03 29.27 14.76
CA GLY A 41 -3.03 29.03 13.72
C GLY A 41 -2.28 30.32 13.34
N TYR A 42 -3.00 31.42 13.18
CA TYR A 42 -2.42 32.74 12.91
C TYR A 42 -1.49 33.21 14.04
N ASP A 43 -1.94 33.12 15.29
CA ASP A 43 -1.17 33.51 16.48
C ASP A 43 0.11 32.68 16.60
N SER A 44 0.04 31.37 16.25
CA SER A 44 1.21 30.47 16.23
C SER A 44 2.23 30.87 15.16
N ILE A 45 1.77 31.27 13.97
CA ILE A 45 2.65 31.75 12.90
C ILE A 45 3.28 33.09 13.27
N LEU A 46 2.52 34.01 13.87
CA LEU A 46 3.04 35.29 14.35
C LEU A 46 4.11 35.11 15.43
N ALA A 47 3.90 34.17 16.36
CA ALA A 47 4.87 33.86 17.40
C ALA A 47 6.22 33.35 16.82
N LEU A 48 6.19 32.70 15.65
CA LEU A 48 7.38 32.24 14.92
C LEU A 48 8.04 33.34 14.08
N TYR A 49 7.32 34.42 13.76
CA TYR A 49 7.81 35.49 12.88
C TYR A 49 8.79 36.46 13.58
N ASP A 50 8.94 36.36 14.90
CA ASP A 50 9.96 37.08 15.65
C ASP A 50 11.35 36.44 15.39
N LYS A 51 12.04 36.96 14.37
CA LYS A 51 13.23 36.41 13.70
C LYS A 51 14.48 36.24 14.57
N SER A 52 14.41 36.55 15.85
CA SER A 52 15.62 36.65 16.68
C SER A 52 16.07 35.30 17.29
N ILE A 53 15.18 34.33 17.53
CA ILE A 53 15.52 33.06 18.20
C ILE A 53 14.55 31.95 17.75
N TRP A 54 15.04 30.71 17.56
CA TRP A 54 14.18 29.53 17.49
C TRP A 54 13.42 29.38 18.81
N LYS A 55 12.14 29.78 18.85
CA LYS A 55 11.29 29.61 20.03
C LYS A 55 10.57 28.28 19.93
N SER A 56 10.69 27.45 20.96
CA SER A 56 9.69 26.39 21.19
C SER A 56 8.36 27.08 21.42
N VAL A 57 7.44 26.96 20.46
CA VAL A 57 6.05 27.29 20.71
C VAL A 57 5.58 26.23 21.69
N ASN A 58 5.53 26.58 22.98
CA ASN A 58 4.77 25.84 23.96
C ASN A 58 3.30 25.99 23.56
N LEU A 59 2.89 25.23 22.54
CA LEU A 59 1.51 24.86 22.38
C LEU A 59 1.15 24.31 23.75
N HIS A 60 0.23 24.96 24.46
CA HIS A 60 -0.37 24.37 25.64
C HIS A 60 -0.83 22.99 25.19
N ALA A 61 -0.05 21.96 25.52
CA ALA A 61 -0.49 20.61 25.42
C ALA A 61 -1.71 20.61 26.31
N GLN A 62 -2.90 20.64 25.70
CA GLN A 62 -4.11 20.38 26.44
C GLN A 62 -3.79 19.08 27.18
N GLN A 63 -3.80 19.15 28.50
CA GLN A 63 -3.63 17.97 29.33
C GLN A 63 -4.84 17.11 29.00
N TYR A 64 -4.70 16.26 28.00
CA TYR A 64 -5.70 15.27 27.69
C TYR A 64 -5.64 14.30 28.86
N GLU A 65 -6.70 14.31 29.66
CA GLU A 65 -6.93 13.24 30.62
C GLU A 65 -7.11 11.97 29.77
N VAL A 66 -6.05 11.17 29.69
CA VAL A 66 -6.04 9.96 28.88
C VAL A 66 -7.10 9.03 29.47
N LYS A 67 -8.29 8.99 28.85
CA LYS A 67 -9.30 7.99 29.17
C LYS A 67 -8.71 6.62 28.85
N THR A 68 -8.32 5.90 29.89
CA THR A 68 -7.69 4.57 29.84
C THR A 68 -8.57 3.52 29.14
N SER A 69 -9.84 3.82 28.88
CA SER A 69 -10.78 2.90 28.24
C SER A 69 -10.42 2.55 26.79
N ASN A 70 -9.57 3.31 26.10
CA ASN A 70 -9.10 3.03 24.73
C ASN A 70 -7.56 3.16 24.58
N SER A 71 -6.79 2.91 25.63
CA SER A 71 -5.33 2.90 25.52
C SER A 71 -4.83 1.57 24.97
N TYR A 72 -4.10 1.59 23.86
CA TYR A 72 -3.38 0.42 23.36
C TYR A 72 -2.02 0.33 24.08
N VAL A 73 -1.79 -0.77 24.79
CA VAL A 73 -0.45 -1.13 25.28
C VAL A 73 0.23 -1.89 24.16
N PHE A 74 1.46 -1.50 23.80
CA PHE A 74 2.25 -2.29 22.85
C PHE A 74 2.39 -3.71 23.40
N ASN A 75 2.05 -4.71 22.59
CA ASN A 75 2.13 -6.13 22.97
C ASN A 75 3.58 -6.57 23.29
N MET A 76 4.56 -5.74 22.98
CA MET A 76 5.96 -5.95 23.34
C MET A 76 6.53 -4.63 23.86
N ALA A 77 7.39 -4.71 24.88
CA ALA A 77 8.20 -3.56 25.26
C ALA A 77 8.98 -3.06 24.03
N PRO A 78 9.11 -1.73 23.83
CA PRO A 78 9.91 -1.21 22.73
C PRO A 78 11.30 -1.84 22.77
N PRO A 79 11.90 -2.15 21.61
CA PRO A 79 13.20 -2.79 21.56
C PRO A 79 14.17 -1.96 22.40
N MET A 80 14.66 -2.57 23.48
CA MET A 80 15.67 -1.98 24.33
C MET A 80 16.91 -1.85 23.44
N SER A 81 17.21 -0.64 22.97
CA SER A 81 18.49 -0.39 22.34
C SER A 81 19.52 -0.68 23.43
N SER A 82 20.25 -1.79 23.29
CA SER A 82 21.49 -1.97 24.03
C SER A 82 22.45 -0.92 23.49
N VAL A 83 22.33 0.29 24.00
CA VAL A 83 23.42 1.24 23.95
C VAL A 83 24.50 0.54 24.75
N GLN A 84 25.37 -0.19 24.06
CA GLN A 84 26.64 -0.60 24.64
C GLN A 84 27.18 0.67 25.28
N ASN A 85 27.41 0.62 26.59
CA ASN A 85 28.04 1.68 27.37
C ASN A 85 29.45 1.91 26.79
N ARG A 86 29.54 2.45 25.57
CA ARG A 86 30.70 3.20 25.11
C ARG A 86 30.73 4.35 26.09
N SER A 87 31.80 4.41 26.88
CA SER A 87 32.05 5.46 27.86
C SER A 87 31.52 6.76 27.31
N LEU A 88 30.59 7.41 28.02
CA LEU A 88 30.07 8.72 27.66
C LEU A 88 31.29 9.64 27.54
N LYS A 89 31.86 9.76 26.34
CA LYS A 89 32.73 10.88 26.01
C LYS A 89 31.85 12.10 26.25
N GLU A 90 32.26 12.97 27.17
CA GLU A 90 31.54 14.21 27.44
C GLU A 90 31.22 14.87 26.10
N LEU A 91 29.93 15.05 25.84
CA LEU A 91 29.48 15.70 24.63
C LEU A 91 30.02 17.13 24.65
N LYS A 92 30.77 17.50 23.62
CA LYS A 92 31.26 18.88 23.50
C LYS A 92 30.10 19.86 23.35
N GLU A 93 30.34 21.09 23.78
CA GLU A 93 29.41 22.20 23.61
C GLU A 93 29.23 22.54 22.13
N TRP A 94 27.99 22.87 21.73
CA TRP A 94 27.68 23.27 20.36
C TRP A 94 28.51 24.48 19.93
N GLY A 95 29.26 24.33 18.85
CA GLY A 95 30.12 25.39 18.29
C GLY A 95 31.59 25.32 18.71
N SER A 96 31.98 24.35 19.56
CA SER A 96 33.40 24.04 19.78
C SER A 96 34.07 23.55 18.50
N GLU A 97 35.38 23.78 18.36
CA GLU A 97 36.16 23.31 17.22
C GLU A 97 36.11 21.78 17.08
N VAL A 98 35.95 21.34 15.82
CA VAL A 98 35.93 19.92 15.45
C VAL A 98 37.32 19.35 15.65
N THR A 99 37.45 18.32 16.47
CA THR A 99 38.73 17.60 16.64
C THR A 99 38.82 16.43 15.66
N ASP A 100 40.03 16.00 15.34
CA ASP A 100 40.27 14.89 14.40
C ASP A 100 39.57 13.58 14.80
N GLU A 101 39.26 13.39 16.08
CA GLU A 101 38.50 12.23 16.60
C GLU A 101 37.01 12.23 16.20
N GLU A 102 36.48 13.37 15.77
CA GLU A 102 35.09 13.56 15.33
C GLU A 102 34.98 13.46 13.79
N ILE A 103 36.12 13.40 13.10
CA ILE A 103 36.21 13.25 11.66
C ILE A 103 36.27 11.75 11.34
N PHE A 104 35.11 11.16 11.08
CA PHE A 104 35.03 9.77 10.66
C PHE A 104 35.16 9.68 9.14
N THR A 105 36.13 8.90 8.66
CA THR A 105 36.15 8.52 7.24
C THR A 105 35.11 7.42 6.99
N LEU A 106 34.63 7.31 5.75
CA LEU A 106 33.61 6.32 5.38
C LEU A 106 34.06 4.88 5.67
N GLU A 107 35.37 4.61 5.65
CA GLU A 107 35.93 3.30 5.96
C GLU A 107 35.97 2.99 7.47
N ALA A 108 35.92 4.02 8.32
CA ALA A 108 35.95 3.88 9.78
C ALA A 108 34.56 3.71 10.40
N LEU A 109 33.49 3.89 9.62
CA LEU A 109 32.12 3.70 10.06
C LEU A 109 31.75 2.21 10.01
N ASP A 110 31.28 1.67 11.15
CA ASP A 110 30.69 0.33 11.20
C ASP A 110 29.52 0.24 10.19
N GLU A 111 29.48 -0.84 9.40
CA GLU A 111 28.37 -1.07 8.47
C GLU A 111 27.04 -1.13 9.25
N PHE A 112 26.04 -0.37 8.80
CA PHE A 112 24.73 -0.31 9.44
C PHE A 112 24.12 -1.71 9.55
N ARG A 113 24.09 -2.24 10.77
CA ARG A 113 23.33 -3.46 11.07
C ARG A 113 21.86 -3.10 11.20
N SER A 114 21.06 -3.37 10.18
CA SER A 114 19.60 -3.31 10.34
C SER A 114 19.19 -4.36 11.37
N SER A 115 18.47 -3.96 12.41
CA SER A 115 17.83 -4.92 13.32
C SER A 115 16.89 -5.81 12.50
N ASP A 116 17.15 -7.12 12.48
CA ASP A 116 16.31 -8.09 11.79
C ASP A 116 14.93 -8.13 12.45
N PHE A 117 13.97 -7.38 11.91
CA PHE A 117 12.58 -7.40 12.36
C PHE A 117 11.86 -8.72 12.04
N GLY A 118 12.54 -9.69 11.42
CA GLY A 118 11.99 -11.00 11.06
C GLY A 118 11.72 -11.94 12.25
N GLN A 119 12.26 -11.65 13.44
CA GLN A 119 12.12 -12.55 14.60
C GLN A 119 10.83 -12.34 15.43
N ALA A 120 10.05 -11.29 15.19
CA ALA A 120 8.89 -10.95 16.01
C ALA A 120 7.60 -11.77 15.72
N GLY A 121 7.64 -12.79 14.86
CA GLY A 121 6.43 -13.44 14.33
C GLY A 121 6.24 -14.94 14.59
N ASN A 122 7.20 -15.64 15.21
CA ASN A 122 7.14 -17.11 15.27
C ASN A 122 6.75 -17.60 16.68
N SER A 123 5.46 -17.69 16.95
CA SER A 123 4.93 -18.52 18.04
C SER A 123 4.82 -19.98 17.58
N PRO A 124 5.43 -20.96 18.28
CA PRO A 124 5.28 -22.37 17.93
C PRO A 124 3.88 -22.84 18.33
N THR A 125 3.01 -23.11 17.34
CA THR A 125 1.74 -23.80 17.58
C THR A 125 1.85 -25.23 17.06
N SER A 126 1.90 -26.17 17.99
CA SER A 126 1.93 -27.61 17.78
C SER A 126 0.51 -28.12 17.52
N THR A 127 0.24 -28.64 16.32
CA THR A 127 -0.96 -29.47 16.08
C THR A 127 -0.67 -30.62 15.13
N SER A 128 -1.20 -31.78 15.51
CA SER A 128 -0.96 -33.13 15.02
C SER A 128 -1.77 -33.51 13.77
N THR A 129 -1.07 -34.10 12.80
CA THR A 129 -1.34 -35.35 12.07
C THR A 129 -2.79 -35.80 11.78
N LEU A 130 -3.14 -35.89 10.49
CA LEU A 130 -3.73 -37.10 9.87
C LEU A 130 -3.63 -37.02 8.32
N GLU A 131 -2.68 -37.75 7.72
CA GLU A 131 -2.53 -37.82 6.26
C GLU A 131 -3.21 -39.08 5.70
N LYS A 132 -4.08 -38.89 4.70
CA LYS A 132 -4.67 -39.95 3.86
C LYS A 132 -3.92 -40.02 2.53
N LYS A 133 -3.33 -41.18 2.28
CA LYS A 133 -2.51 -41.52 1.10
C LYS A 133 -3.41 -41.90 -0.08
N ILE A 134 -3.36 -41.14 -1.18
CA ILE A 134 -3.99 -41.51 -2.47
C ILE A 134 -2.90 -41.56 -3.54
N ASN A 135 -2.71 -42.75 -4.10
CA ASN A 135 -1.83 -43.04 -5.23
C ASN A 135 -2.42 -42.42 -6.52
N GLN A 136 -1.61 -41.66 -7.28
CA GLN A 136 -1.93 -41.33 -8.67
C GLN A 136 -0.85 -41.88 -9.61
N ARG A 137 -1.37 -42.62 -10.59
CA ARG A 137 -0.70 -43.33 -11.68
C ARG A 137 -0.32 -42.33 -12.78
N ALA A 138 0.92 -42.41 -13.24
CA ALA A 138 1.41 -41.70 -14.42
C ALA A 138 0.62 -42.14 -15.66
N THR A 139 0.17 -41.16 -16.44
CA THR A 139 -0.27 -41.34 -17.82
C THR A 139 0.52 -40.34 -18.67
N ASP A 140 1.52 -40.85 -19.38
CA ASP A 140 2.27 -40.12 -20.40
C ASP A 140 1.32 -39.76 -21.54
N THR A 141 1.05 -38.45 -21.68
CA THR A 141 0.38 -37.89 -22.85
C THR A 141 1.33 -36.88 -23.48
N PHE A 142 1.74 -37.20 -24.71
CA PHE A 142 2.53 -36.36 -25.61
C PHE A 142 2.03 -34.91 -25.62
N SER A 143 2.79 -34.01 -24.98
CA SER A 143 2.66 -32.56 -25.18
C SER A 143 3.53 -32.17 -26.35
N ALA A 144 2.89 -31.66 -27.41
CA ALA A 144 3.58 -30.99 -28.50
C ALA A 144 4.33 -29.76 -27.94
N GLU A 145 5.66 -29.79 -28.05
CA GLU A 145 6.55 -28.67 -27.75
C GLU A 145 6.27 -27.53 -28.72
N LEU A 146 5.39 -26.60 -28.32
CA LEU A 146 5.30 -25.30 -28.96
C LEU A 146 6.52 -24.48 -28.54
N ASP A 147 7.38 -24.24 -29.53
CA ASP A 147 8.60 -23.42 -29.50
C ASP A 147 8.42 -22.15 -28.65
N GLY A 148 8.86 -22.25 -27.39
CA GLY A 148 8.61 -21.29 -26.33
C GLY A 148 9.53 -20.09 -26.45
N LYS A 149 9.20 -19.15 -27.33
CA LYS A 149 9.87 -17.83 -27.30
C LYS A 149 9.58 -17.18 -25.95
N ASP A 150 10.61 -17.12 -25.11
CA ASP A 150 10.57 -16.49 -23.80
C ASP A 150 10.02 -15.07 -23.92
N LYS A 151 8.83 -14.84 -23.34
CA LYS A 151 8.24 -13.51 -23.28
C LYS A 151 9.12 -12.64 -22.39
N GLN A 152 9.72 -11.61 -22.97
CA GLN A 152 10.52 -10.65 -22.21
C GLN A 152 9.61 -9.84 -21.27
N PHE A 153 9.94 -9.86 -19.98
CA PHE A 153 9.18 -9.16 -18.94
C PHE A 153 9.76 -7.78 -18.67
N LYS A 154 8.88 -6.79 -18.56
CA LYS A 154 9.26 -5.40 -18.29
C LYS A 154 9.53 -5.20 -16.80
N SER A 155 10.81 -5.12 -16.41
CA SER A 155 11.25 -4.91 -15.02
C SER A 155 11.14 -3.44 -14.53
N GLY A 156 10.49 -2.57 -15.32
CA GLY A 156 10.35 -1.14 -15.03
C GLY A 156 9.42 -0.81 -13.85
N SER A 157 9.51 0.43 -13.36
CA SER A 157 8.51 0.97 -12.41
C SER A 157 7.24 1.39 -13.16
N LEU A 158 6.07 0.93 -12.72
CA LEU A 158 4.78 1.36 -13.28
C LEU A 158 4.37 2.77 -12.83
N PHE A 159 5.11 3.38 -11.90
CA PHE A 159 4.83 4.71 -11.37
C PHE A 159 4.75 5.80 -12.44
N ARG A 160 5.53 5.70 -13.51
CA ARG A 160 5.51 6.65 -14.63
C ARG A 160 4.51 6.28 -15.72
N VAL A 161 4.01 5.05 -15.71
CA VAL A 161 3.04 4.57 -16.70
C VAL A 161 1.66 5.12 -16.41
N ILE A 162 1.24 5.11 -15.13
CA ILE A 162 -0.08 5.58 -14.73
C ILE A 162 -0.04 7.12 -14.58
N PRO A 163 -0.95 7.87 -15.24
CA PRO A 163 -1.02 9.31 -15.12
C PRO A 163 -1.23 9.79 -13.68
N GLN A 164 -0.57 10.89 -13.30
CA GLN A 164 -0.76 11.53 -11.99
C GLN A 164 -2.03 12.40 -11.96
N PRO A 165 -2.67 12.60 -10.80
CA PRO A 165 -2.34 12.00 -9.49
C PRO A 165 -2.65 10.49 -9.40
N HIS A 166 -1.90 9.76 -8.57
CA HIS A 166 -2.14 8.32 -8.34
C HIS A 166 -3.20 8.03 -7.29
N LEU A 167 -3.75 9.06 -6.64
CA LEU A 167 -4.81 8.95 -5.65
C LEU A 167 -5.92 9.95 -6.01
N TYR A 168 -7.10 9.40 -6.25
CA TYR A 168 -8.34 10.14 -6.42
C TYR A 168 -9.26 9.76 -5.24
N PRO A 169 -9.37 10.62 -4.22
CA PRO A 169 -10.20 10.33 -3.06
C PRO A 169 -11.67 10.22 -3.46
N THR A 170 -12.43 9.58 -2.60
CA THR A 170 -13.87 9.44 -2.75
C THR A 170 -14.54 10.81 -2.65
N PRO A 171 -15.42 11.19 -3.60
CA PRO A 171 -16.16 12.44 -3.50
C PRO A 171 -17.15 12.39 -2.31
N SER A 172 -17.35 13.52 -1.64
CA SER A 172 -18.27 13.64 -0.50
C SER A 172 -19.74 13.54 -0.90
N ASP A 173 -20.07 13.96 -2.13
CA ASP A 173 -21.47 14.08 -2.57
C ASP A 173 -22.10 12.72 -2.88
N SER A 174 -23.27 12.46 -2.29
CA SER A 174 -24.09 11.29 -2.60
C SER A 174 -24.88 11.52 -3.88
N LYS A 175 -24.36 11.03 -5.01
CA LYS A 175 -25.17 10.92 -6.23
C LYS A 175 -26.10 9.70 -6.12
N ILE A 176 -27.35 9.87 -6.52
CA ILE A 176 -28.33 8.78 -6.61
C ILE A 176 -27.83 7.76 -7.63
N ARG A 177 -27.79 6.51 -7.20
CA ARG A 177 -27.29 5.40 -8.00
C ARG A 177 -28.23 5.08 -9.14
N THR A 178 -27.68 4.89 -10.34
CA THR A 178 -28.41 4.31 -11.46
C THR A 178 -28.33 2.79 -11.33
N VAL A 179 -29.49 2.13 -11.26
CA VAL A 179 -29.59 0.69 -10.97
C VAL A 179 -29.00 -0.12 -12.13
N ASN A 180 -27.74 -0.55 -11.98
CA ASN A 180 -27.14 -1.59 -12.82
C ASN A 180 -27.40 -2.98 -12.22
N THR A 181 -27.23 -4.04 -13.01
CA THR A 181 -27.28 -5.43 -12.51
C THR A 181 -26.03 -5.77 -11.69
N ALA A 182 -26.21 -6.50 -10.58
CA ALA A 182 -25.11 -6.95 -9.73
C ALA A 182 -24.24 -8.00 -10.44
N TYR A 183 -22.98 -8.14 -10.03
CA TYR A 183 -22.11 -9.20 -10.52
C TYR A 183 -22.53 -10.57 -9.96
N THR A 184 -22.90 -11.52 -10.83
CA THR A 184 -23.41 -12.86 -10.46
C THR A 184 -22.60 -14.02 -11.06
N LYS A 185 -21.49 -13.75 -11.74
CA LYS A 185 -20.76 -14.77 -12.51
C LYS A 185 -19.98 -15.79 -11.66
N CYS A 186 -19.62 -15.46 -10.43
CA CYS A 186 -18.86 -16.33 -9.55
C CYS A 186 -19.44 -16.29 -8.14
N LYS A 187 -19.39 -17.43 -7.44
CA LYS A 187 -19.74 -17.52 -6.02
C LYS A 187 -18.60 -16.86 -5.20
N PRO A 188 -18.91 -15.95 -4.27
CA PRO A 188 -17.89 -15.35 -3.42
C PRO A 188 -17.18 -16.41 -2.58
N ILE A 189 -15.85 -16.28 -2.46
CA ILE A 189 -15.04 -17.03 -1.50
C ILE A 189 -14.68 -16.08 -0.37
N TYR A 190 -15.29 -16.23 0.80
CA TYR A 190 -15.00 -15.39 1.96
C TYR A 190 -13.66 -15.76 2.59
N LEU A 191 -12.94 -14.75 3.05
CA LEU A 191 -11.62 -14.86 3.65
C LEU A 191 -11.74 -14.64 5.17
N PRO A 192 -11.16 -15.50 6.02
CA PRO A 192 -11.20 -15.30 7.47
C PRO A 192 -10.64 -13.93 7.89
N PRO A 193 -11.23 -13.27 8.90
CA PRO A 193 -12.32 -13.75 9.76
C PRO A 193 -13.73 -13.57 9.16
N TYR A 194 -13.85 -13.05 7.95
CA TYR A 194 -15.14 -12.72 7.35
C TYR A 194 -15.90 -13.96 6.88
N VAL A 195 -17.20 -13.93 7.12
CA VAL A 195 -18.26 -14.82 6.63
C VAL A 195 -19.41 -13.96 6.08
N PRO A 196 -20.36 -14.52 5.29
CA PRO A 196 -21.48 -13.75 4.71
C PRO A 196 -22.24 -12.88 5.72
N GLU A 197 -22.42 -13.37 6.94
CA GLU A 197 -23.16 -12.72 8.02
C GLU A 197 -22.40 -11.51 8.59
N THR A 198 -21.06 -11.56 8.57
CA THR A 198 -20.16 -10.50 9.06
C THR A 198 -19.72 -9.52 7.96
N TYR A 199 -20.31 -9.62 6.76
CA TYR A 199 -19.99 -8.72 5.67
C TYR A 199 -20.30 -7.26 6.08
N PRO A 200 -19.32 -6.34 6.04
CA PRO A 200 -19.53 -4.98 6.50
C PRO A 200 -20.43 -4.24 5.51
N LYS A 201 -21.70 -4.00 5.85
CA LYS A 201 -22.68 -3.39 4.92
C LYS A 201 -22.51 -1.87 4.78
N GLU A 202 -22.07 -1.20 5.84
CA GLU A 202 -22.01 0.26 5.92
C GLU A 202 -20.58 0.82 5.87
N SER A 203 -19.57 -0.05 5.73
CA SER A 203 -18.17 0.36 5.67
C SER A 203 -17.70 0.58 4.23
N ARG A 204 -16.57 1.28 4.09
CA ARG A 204 -15.88 1.38 2.81
C ARG A 204 -15.09 0.09 2.57
N VAL A 205 -15.11 -0.35 1.33
CA VAL A 205 -14.36 -1.52 0.87
C VAL A 205 -13.65 -1.18 -0.42
N ALA A 206 -12.67 -1.98 -0.81
CA ALA A 206 -11.96 -1.76 -2.07
C ALA A 206 -11.74 -3.04 -2.86
N TRP A 207 -11.95 -2.98 -4.17
CA TRP A 207 -11.46 -4.00 -5.10
C TRP A 207 -9.98 -3.80 -5.36
N VAL A 208 -9.20 -4.89 -5.27
CA VAL A 208 -7.78 -4.91 -5.59
C VAL A 208 -7.58 -5.56 -6.95
N ILE A 209 -7.09 -4.78 -7.92
CA ILE A 209 -6.80 -5.23 -9.29
C ILE A 209 -5.29 -5.34 -9.47
N PRO A 210 -4.73 -6.55 -9.60
CA PRO A 210 -3.29 -6.73 -9.75
C PRO A 210 -2.85 -6.37 -11.17
N LEU A 211 -1.84 -5.49 -11.26
CA LEU A 211 -1.17 -5.16 -12.52
C LEU A 211 0.08 -6.03 -12.71
N ARG A 212 0.83 -6.26 -11.63
CA ARG A 212 2.02 -7.10 -11.62
C ARG A 212 2.08 -7.90 -10.32
N GLY A 213 2.48 -9.17 -10.40
CA GLY A 213 2.65 -10.05 -9.26
C GLY A 213 1.35 -10.75 -8.82
N SER A 214 1.45 -11.50 -7.73
CA SER A 214 0.34 -12.28 -7.17
C SER A 214 -0.08 -11.71 -5.81
N LEU A 215 -1.38 -11.51 -5.61
CA LEU A 215 -1.91 -11.10 -4.32
C LEU A 215 -1.70 -12.20 -3.27
N ARG A 216 -1.67 -11.80 -1.99
CA ARG A 216 -1.44 -12.71 -0.86
C ARG A 216 -2.57 -13.70 -0.58
N TRP A 217 -3.75 -13.45 -1.13
CA TRP A 217 -4.92 -14.30 -0.91
C TRP A 217 -5.00 -15.38 -1.98
N GLU A 218 -5.28 -16.61 -1.53
CA GLU A 218 -5.46 -17.74 -2.42
C GLU A 218 -6.59 -17.47 -3.44
N ASN A 219 -6.52 -18.15 -4.58
CA ASN A 219 -7.49 -18.05 -5.67
C ASN A 219 -7.56 -16.69 -6.39
N CYS A 220 -6.79 -15.69 -5.97
CA CYS A 220 -6.70 -14.43 -6.71
C CYS A 220 -5.99 -14.63 -8.04
N THR A 221 -6.47 -13.95 -9.08
CA THR A 221 -5.77 -13.85 -10.35
C THR A 221 -4.53 -12.98 -10.19
N SER A 222 -3.39 -13.38 -10.76
CA SER A 222 -2.17 -12.58 -10.75
C SER A 222 -2.11 -11.61 -11.94
N GLY A 223 -1.20 -10.65 -11.91
CA GLY A 223 -0.94 -9.74 -13.04
C GLY A 223 0.47 -9.92 -13.59
N GLU A 224 0.65 -9.77 -14.89
CA GLU A 224 1.94 -9.53 -15.52
C GLU A 224 1.87 -8.33 -16.46
N VAL A 225 2.99 -7.63 -16.59
CA VAL A 225 3.13 -6.53 -17.56
C VAL A 225 4.08 -6.98 -18.66
N LEU A 226 3.52 -7.06 -19.86
CA LEU A 226 4.22 -7.39 -21.09
C LEU A 226 4.86 -6.15 -21.70
N ASP A 227 5.85 -6.39 -22.56
CA ASP A 227 6.39 -5.36 -23.45
C ASP A 227 5.36 -4.87 -24.48
N ASN A 228 5.61 -3.68 -25.05
CA ASN A 228 4.64 -2.96 -25.88
C ASN A 228 4.25 -3.70 -27.18
N VAL A 229 4.99 -4.73 -27.56
CA VAL A 229 4.77 -5.49 -28.79
C VAL A 229 3.73 -6.60 -28.59
N ALA A 230 3.48 -7.02 -27.34
CA ALA A 230 2.59 -8.14 -27.07
C ALA A 230 1.12 -7.71 -26.93
N VAL A 231 0.20 -8.58 -27.34
CA VAL A 231 -1.24 -8.38 -27.15
C VAL A 231 -1.61 -8.73 -25.70
N PRO A 232 -2.28 -7.84 -24.96
CA PRO A 232 -2.70 -8.14 -23.60
C PRO A 232 -3.79 -9.21 -23.62
N SER A 233 -3.81 -10.09 -22.63
CA SER A 233 -4.70 -11.25 -22.60
C SER A 233 -5.43 -11.38 -21.27
N PRO A 234 -6.71 -11.82 -21.29
CA PRO A 234 -7.46 -12.06 -20.08
C PRO A 234 -6.97 -13.31 -19.34
N ALA A 235 -7.34 -13.42 -18.07
CA ALA A 235 -7.13 -14.64 -17.29
C ALA A 235 -7.82 -15.83 -17.98
N GLN A 236 -7.03 -16.85 -18.30
CA GLN A 236 -7.53 -18.10 -18.87
C GLN A 236 -7.72 -19.14 -17.76
N LEU A 237 -8.85 -19.84 -17.82
CA LEU A 237 -9.14 -20.93 -16.90
C LEU A 237 -8.20 -22.11 -17.24
N GLY A 238 -7.38 -22.56 -16.28
CA GLY A 238 -6.48 -23.70 -16.44
C GLY A 238 -4.99 -23.35 -16.64
N SER A 239 -4.67 -22.15 -17.14
CA SER A 239 -3.28 -21.69 -17.32
C SER A 239 -2.97 -20.51 -16.39
N LYS A 240 -2.16 -20.76 -15.33
CA LYS A 240 -1.57 -19.77 -14.39
C LYS A 240 -2.50 -18.72 -13.73
N ASN A 241 -3.79 -18.65 -14.07
CA ASN A 241 -4.79 -17.67 -13.64
C ASN A 241 -4.22 -16.25 -13.57
N GLN A 242 -3.77 -15.72 -14.71
CA GLN A 242 -2.98 -14.50 -14.79
C GLN A 242 -3.52 -13.54 -15.85
N ILE A 243 -3.59 -12.25 -15.55
CA ILE A 243 -3.93 -11.18 -16.51
C ILE A 243 -2.63 -10.65 -17.09
N SER A 244 -2.55 -10.58 -18.42
CA SER A 244 -1.39 -9.98 -19.10
C SER A 244 -1.74 -8.57 -19.57
N TRP A 245 -1.03 -7.59 -19.05
CA TRP A 245 -1.23 -6.17 -19.31
C TRP A 245 -0.18 -5.63 -20.27
N THR A 246 -0.55 -4.67 -21.11
CA THR A 246 0.41 -3.77 -21.76
C THR A 246 0.42 -2.42 -21.05
N THR A 247 1.46 -1.62 -21.30
CA THR A 247 1.54 -0.24 -20.78
C THR A 247 0.32 0.58 -21.22
N ASP A 248 -0.09 0.50 -22.49
CA ASP A 248 -1.27 1.22 -23.00
C ASP A 248 -2.57 0.70 -22.35
N ALA A 249 -2.74 -0.62 -22.21
CA ALA A 249 -3.92 -1.19 -21.57
C ALA A 249 -4.09 -0.73 -20.11
N ILE A 250 -3.00 -0.56 -19.37
CA ILE A 250 -3.01 -0.02 -18.00
C ILE A 250 -3.51 1.43 -18.00
N VAL A 251 -3.01 2.27 -18.92
CA VAL A 251 -3.43 3.67 -19.04
C VAL A 251 -4.91 3.75 -19.41
N LYS A 252 -5.36 3.01 -20.43
CA LYS A 252 -6.78 2.99 -20.83
C LYS A 252 -7.69 2.47 -19.73
N PHE A 253 -7.22 1.51 -18.93
CA PHE A 253 -7.98 1.02 -17.79
C PHE A 253 -8.06 2.06 -16.67
N TRP A 254 -6.97 2.78 -16.39
CA TRP A 254 -6.96 3.89 -15.45
C TRP A 254 -7.96 4.99 -15.87
N ASP A 255 -7.92 5.43 -17.12
CA ASP A 255 -8.85 6.43 -17.67
C ASP A 255 -10.31 5.95 -17.56
N TYR A 256 -10.56 4.67 -17.81
CA TYR A 256 -11.87 4.06 -17.65
C TYR A 256 -12.38 4.16 -16.20
N LEU A 257 -11.54 3.89 -15.20
CA LEU A 257 -11.90 4.03 -13.79
C LEU A 257 -12.19 5.48 -13.41
N LEU A 258 -11.41 6.44 -13.93
CA LEU A 258 -11.65 7.87 -13.70
C LEU A 258 -12.96 8.33 -14.34
N MET A 259 -13.28 7.85 -15.54
CA MET A 259 -14.56 8.11 -16.18
C MET A 259 -15.73 7.53 -15.36
N LEU A 260 -15.61 6.30 -14.83
CA LEU A 260 -16.64 5.72 -13.95
C LEU A 260 -16.87 6.59 -12.71
N ARG A 261 -15.79 7.07 -12.09
CA ARG A 261 -15.85 7.99 -10.94
C ARG A 261 -16.54 9.30 -11.29
N GLN A 262 -16.19 9.94 -12.42
CA GLN A 262 -16.79 11.22 -12.85
C GLN A 262 -18.29 11.09 -13.12
N LYS A 263 -18.70 9.98 -13.76
CA LYS A 263 -20.12 9.70 -14.04
C LYS A 263 -20.93 9.49 -12.75
N GLY A 264 -20.34 8.88 -11.73
CA GLY A 264 -20.99 8.66 -10.42
C GLY A 264 -22.17 7.67 -10.46
N SER A 265 -22.33 6.91 -11.55
CA SER A 265 -23.43 5.95 -11.70
C SER A 265 -23.33 4.72 -10.78
N LEU A 266 -22.14 4.48 -10.22
CA LEU A 266 -21.83 3.38 -9.32
C LEU A 266 -21.63 3.84 -7.86
N GLY A 267 -22.16 5.01 -7.52
CA GLY A 267 -21.98 5.61 -6.20
C GLY A 267 -20.63 6.32 -6.06
N ARG A 268 -20.16 6.41 -4.81
CA ARG A 268 -18.97 7.20 -4.45
C ARG A 268 -17.70 6.38 -4.64
N LEU A 269 -17.03 6.60 -5.76
CA LEU A 269 -15.79 5.89 -6.09
C LEU A 269 -14.53 6.68 -5.72
N GLY A 270 -13.62 6.04 -5.00
CA GLY A 270 -12.22 6.43 -4.91
C GLY A 270 -11.35 5.51 -5.77
N VAL A 271 -10.22 6.00 -6.27
CA VAL A 271 -9.28 5.19 -7.05
C VAL A 271 -7.87 5.50 -6.57
N SER A 272 -7.04 4.48 -6.34
CA SER A 272 -5.62 4.67 -6.05
C SER A 272 -4.75 3.64 -6.73
N PHE A 273 -3.56 4.05 -7.16
CA PHE A 273 -2.50 3.14 -7.61
C PHE A 273 -1.49 2.93 -6.48
N GLN A 274 -1.15 1.67 -6.22
CA GLN A 274 -0.22 1.26 -5.17
C GLN A 274 0.99 0.59 -5.84
N PRO A 275 2.08 1.35 -6.08
CA PRO A 275 3.31 0.77 -6.57
C PRO A 275 3.91 -0.13 -5.50
N SER A 276 4.47 -1.25 -5.93
CA SER A 276 5.32 -2.09 -5.10
C SER A 276 6.48 -1.25 -4.57
N LYS A 277 6.66 -1.29 -3.24
CA LYS A 277 7.87 -0.76 -2.62
C LYS A 277 8.99 -1.68 -3.10
N LYS A 278 9.81 -1.21 -4.03
CA LYS A 278 11.03 -1.93 -4.40
C LYS A 278 11.80 -2.10 -3.09
N HIS A 279 11.90 -3.34 -2.61
CA HIS A 279 12.96 -3.65 -1.67
C HIS A 279 14.23 -3.22 -2.38
N LYS A 280 14.96 -2.28 -1.78
CA LYS A 280 16.35 -2.09 -2.14
C LYS A 280 16.96 -3.45 -1.87
N HIS A 281 17.05 -4.28 -2.90
CA HIS A 281 17.86 -5.47 -2.87
C HIS A 281 19.26 -4.93 -2.67
N THR A 282 19.64 -4.74 -1.41
CA THR A 282 21.02 -4.80 -1.00
C THR A 282 21.42 -6.18 -1.48
N SER A 283 22.10 -6.22 -2.62
CA SER A 283 22.72 -7.42 -3.15
C SER A 283 23.72 -7.84 -2.07
N GLN A 284 23.26 -8.57 -1.06
CA GLN A 284 24.13 -9.36 -0.23
C GLN A 284 24.73 -10.36 -1.19
N ILE A 285 25.88 -9.98 -1.72
CA ILE A 285 26.83 -10.88 -2.34
C ILE A 285 27.16 -11.86 -1.23
N SER A 286 26.41 -12.96 -1.18
CA SER A 286 26.74 -14.12 -0.37
C SER A 286 28.09 -14.60 -0.89
N LYS A 287 29.18 -14.05 -0.34
CA LYS A 287 30.51 -14.63 -0.47
C LYS A 287 30.42 -15.97 0.25
N THR A 288 30.07 -17.01 -0.50
CA THR A 288 30.14 -18.40 -0.07
C THR A 288 31.61 -18.76 0.14
N SER A 289 32.15 -18.43 1.31
CA SER A 289 33.29 -19.15 1.84
C SER A 289 32.78 -20.52 2.30
N ASN A 290 33.09 -21.56 1.53
CA ASN A 290 32.83 -22.95 1.88
C ASN A 290 33.51 -23.30 3.22
N PRO A 291 32.80 -23.81 4.24
CA PRO A 291 33.41 -24.73 5.19
C PRO A 291 33.16 -26.15 4.68
N VAL A 292 34.25 -26.76 4.22
CA VAL A 292 34.39 -28.20 4.10
C VAL A 292 34.23 -28.81 5.49
N LEU A 293 33.35 -29.80 5.66
CA LEU A 293 33.58 -31.12 6.28
C LEU A 293 32.30 -31.75 6.88
N ASN A 294 32.10 -33.01 6.46
CA ASN A 294 31.62 -34.18 7.21
C ASN A 294 30.11 -34.44 7.46
N SER A 295 29.58 -35.31 6.60
CA SER A 295 29.10 -36.67 6.93
C SER A 295 28.32 -36.89 8.23
N SER A 296 27.00 -37.10 8.10
CA SER A 296 26.34 -38.32 8.61
C SER A 296 24.96 -38.51 7.97
N LYS A 297 24.65 -39.78 7.69
CA LYS A 297 23.40 -40.29 7.10
C LYS A 297 22.18 -39.81 7.88
N ILE A 298 21.30 -39.03 7.24
CA ILE A 298 19.94 -38.78 7.74
C ILE A 298 18.94 -39.07 6.62
N THR A 299 18.01 -39.94 6.96
CA THR A 299 16.95 -40.51 6.13
C THR A 299 16.03 -39.43 5.58
N ALA A 300 15.91 -39.38 4.26
CA ALA A 300 15.11 -38.42 3.52
C ALA A 300 13.61 -38.60 3.80
N THR A 301 13.04 -37.72 4.63
CA THR A 301 11.62 -37.37 4.58
C THR A 301 11.49 -36.08 3.79
N SER A 302 10.93 -36.20 2.58
CA SER A 302 10.69 -35.10 1.65
C SER A 302 9.57 -34.20 2.18
N ILE A 303 9.88 -33.36 3.16
CA ILE A 303 9.04 -32.22 3.52
C ILE A 303 9.14 -31.28 2.32
N SER A 304 8.07 -31.21 1.53
CA SER A 304 7.87 -30.16 0.53
C SER A 304 7.97 -28.82 1.22
N ARG A 305 9.16 -28.23 1.20
CA ARG A 305 9.42 -26.88 1.70
C ARG A 305 8.62 -25.96 0.80
N GLN A 306 7.46 -25.53 1.27
CA GLN A 306 6.71 -24.44 0.66
C GLN A 306 7.72 -23.29 0.52
N PRO A 307 8.08 -22.87 -0.71
CA PRO A 307 9.14 -21.89 -0.92
C PRO A 307 8.80 -20.67 -0.08
N CYS A 308 9.72 -20.34 0.83
CA CYS A 308 9.56 -19.29 1.80
C CYS A 308 9.10 -18.01 1.08
N ARG A 309 8.00 -17.45 1.59
CA ARG A 309 7.23 -16.33 1.07
C ARG A 309 8.10 -15.08 0.97
N GLY A 310 8.94 -15.01 -0.06
CA GLY A 310 9.49 -13.74 -0.52
C GLY A 310 8.30 -12.83 -0.78
N GLN A 311 8.29 -11.66 -0.14
CA GLN A 311 7.19 -10.71 -0.30
C GLN A 311 6.96 -10.49 -1.79
N CYS A 312 5.81 -10.96 -2.30
CA CYS A 312 5.48 -10.75 -3.70
C CYS A 312 5.43 -9.23 -3.92
N VAL A 313 6.35 -8.75 -4.75
CA VAL A 313 6.38 -7.38 -5.24
C VAL A 313 5.16 -7.22 -6.14
N VAL A 314 4.09 -6.63 -5.59
CA VAL A 314 2.81 -6.49 -6.31
C VAL A 314 2.52 -5.02 -6.56
N ASP A 315 2.32 -4.67 -7.82
CA ASP A 315 1.74 -3.39 -8.22
C ASP A 315 0.26 -3.60 -8.48
N TYR A 316 -0.60 -2.77 -7.89
CA TYR A 316 -2.04 -2.96 -8.00
C TYR A 316 -2.80 -1.62 -7.96
N ILE A 317 -4.03 -1.66 -8.46
CA ILE A 317 -4.99 -0.56 -8.33
C ILE A 317 -6.03 -0.94 -7.28
N LYS A 318 -6.34 0.00 -6.39
CA LYS A 318 -7.49 -0.08 -5.48
C LYS A 318 -8.62 0.82 -5.99
N VAL A 319 -9.81 0.26 -6.12
CA VAL A 319 -11.04 1.01 -6.36
C VAL A 319 -11.84 0.94 -5.06
N PHE A 320 -12.08 2.08 -4.41
CA PHE A 320 -12.80 2.21 -3.15
C PHE A 320 -14.27 2.51 -3.41
N GLN A 321 -15.17 1.84 -2.71
CA GLN A 321 -16.61 2.02 -2.80
C GLN A 321 -17.29 1.75 -1.46
N ASP A 322 -18.58 2.07 -1.38
CA ASP A 322 -19.43 1.61 -0.28
C ASP A 322 -19.69 0.10 -0.48
N ALA A 323 -19.78 -0.67 0.59
CA ALA A 323 -19.88 -2.13 0.49
C ALA A 323 -21.11 -2.61 -0.29
N LEU A 324 -22.24 -1.94 -0.15
CA LEU A 324 -23.46 -2.23 -0.93
C LEU A 324 -23.26 -2.05 -2.45
N ASP A 325 -22.28 -1.26 -2.87
CA ASP A 325 -21.97 -1.00 -4.27
C ASP A 325 -20.91 -1.96 -4.84
N ALA A 326 -20.22 -2.73 -3.98
CA ALA A 326 -19.12 -3.61 -4.40
C ALA A 326 -19.49 -4.58 -5.53
N PRO A 327 -20.67 -5.25 -5.56
CA PRO A 327 -21.04 -6.14 -6.66
C PRO A 327 -21.24 -5.40 -7.99
N TYR A 328 -21.70 -4.15 -7.96
CA TYR A 328 -21.96 -3.34 -9.16
C TYR A 328 -20.67 -2.77 -9.72
N VAL A 329 -19.78 -2.32 -8.84
CA VAL A 329 -18.41 -1.92 -9.19
C VAL A 329 -17.65 -3.11 -9.79
N ARG A 330 -17.76 -4.31 -9.20
CA ARG A 330 -17.15 -5.54 -9.76
C ARG A 330 -17.64 -5.81 -11.18
N ARG A 331 -18.94 -5.62 -11.43
CA ARG A 331 -19.55 -5.78 -12.77
C ARG A 331 -19.00 -4.75 -13.75
N ALA A 332 -18.89 -3.49 -13.36
CA ALA A 332 -18.31 -2.44 -14.21
C ALA A 332 -16.85 -2.79 -14.58
N ILE A 333 -16.05 -3.21 -13.61
CA ILE A 333 -14.67 -3.66 -13.83
C ILE A 333 -14.61 -4.84 -14.81
N ASP A 334 -15.48 -5.85 -14.69
CA ASP A 334 -15.54 -7.02 -15.58
C ASP A 334 -15.94 -6.68 -17.03
N VAL A 335 -16.72 -5.61 -17.26
CA VAL A 335 -17.16 -5.23 -18.61
C VAL A 335 -16.17 -4.31 -19.33
N PHE A 336 -15.08 -3.89 -18.67
CA PHE A 336 -14.03 -3.12 -19.32
C PHE A 336 -13.54 -3.82 -20.60
N ARG A 337 -13.44 -3.05 -21.68
CA ARG A 337 -12.94 -3.51 -22.98
C ARG A 337 -11.75 -2.65 -23.37
N TYR A 338 -10.60 -3.28 -23.50
CA TYR A 338 -9.44 -2.67 -24.14
C TYR A 338 -9.61 -2.76 -25.66
N GLN A 339 -9.37 -1.65 -26.34
CA GLN A 339 -9.42 -1.57 -27.80
C GLN A 339 -7.99 -1.48 -28.32
N TYR A 340 -7.65 -2.27 -29.32
CA TYR A 340 -6.33 -2.21 -29.96
C TYR A 340 -6.46 -2.44 -31.47
N THR A 341 -5.54 -1.87 -32.23
CA THR A 341 -5.46 -2.05 -33.68
C THR A 341 -4.42 -3.12 -33.97
N GLN A 342 -4.81 -4.14 -34.72
CA GLN A 342 -3.88 -5.17 -35.20
C GLN A 342 -3.01 -4.64 -36.36
N GLU A 343 -1.95 -5.38 -36.70
CA GLU A 343 -1.06 -5.03 -37.83
C GLU A 343 -1.80 -4.91 -39.17
N ASN A 344 -2.91 -5.63 -39.33
CA ASN A 344 -3.79 -5.55 -40.50
C ASN A 344 -4.75 -4.33 -40.50
N GLY A 345 -4.64 -3.42 -39.52
CA GLY A 345 -5.51 -2.25 -39.37
C GLY A 345 -6.88 -2.54 -38.76
N THR A 346 -7.21 -3.79 -38.43
CA THR A 346 -8.51 -4.15 -37.85
C THR A 346 -8.54 -3.81 -36.36
N MET A 347 -9.58 -3.08 -35.94
CA MET A 347 -9.81 -2.79 -34.52
C MET A 347 -10.40 -4.01 -33.82
N GLN A 348 -9.78 -4.44 -32.72
CA GLN A 348 -10.25 -5.53 -31.89
C GLN A 348 -10.53 -5.07 -30.45
N HIS A 349 -11.42 -5.80 -29.77
CA HIS A 349 -11.81 -5.54 -28.38
C HIS A 349 -11.54 -6.75 -27.50
N ILE A 350 -10.84 -6.56 -26.39
CA ILE A 350 -10.54 -7.61 -25.41
C ILE A 350 -11.12 -7.21 -24.06
N ARG A 351 -11.88 -8.13 -23.43
CA ARG A 351 -12.32 -7.97 -22.04
C ARG A 351 -11.24 -8.51 -21.10
N LEU A 352 -10.26 -7.67 -20.77
CA LEU A 352 -9.06 -8.09 -20.02
C LEU A 352 -9.36 -8.70 -18.65
N LEU A 353 -10.40 -8.21 -17.97
CA LEU A 353 -10.78 -8.65 -16.63
C LEU A 353 -11.91 -9.70 -16.65
N LYS A 354 -12.22 -10.26 -17.82
CA LYS A 354 -13.22 -11.33 -17.93
C LYS A 354 -12.69 -12.57 -17.23
N GLY A 355 -13.43 -13.05 -16.23
CA GLY A 355 -13.09 -14.26 -15.49
C GLY A 355 -11.98 -14.09 -14.45
N SER A 356 -11.45 -12.87 -14.27
CA SER A 356 -10.49 -12.61 -13.21
C SER A 356 -11.13 -12.76 -11.84
N ARG A 357 -10.39 -13.29 -10.88
CA ARG A 357 -10.74 -13.36 -9.46
C ARG A 357 -10.04 -12.25 -8.71
N LEU A 358 -10.79 -11.26 -8.26
CA LEU A 358 -10.28 -10.07 -7.58
C LEU A 358 -10.56 -10.17 -6.08
N ALA A 359 -9.66 -9.64 -5.26
CA ALA A 359 -9.88 -9.55 -3.82
C ALA A 359 -10.67 -8.27 -3.47
N LEU A 360 -11.68 -8.40 -2.63
CA LEU A 360 -12.31 -7.30 -1.93
C LEU A 360 -11.64 -7.15 -0.56
N VAL A 361 -11.26 -5.94 -0.20
CA VAL A 361 -10.63 -5.64 1.09
C VAL A 361 -11.41 -4.59 1.87
N ASP A 362 -11.26 -4.59 3.19
CA ASP A 362 -11.78 -3.55 4.08
C ASP A 362 -10.88 -2.29 4.10
N GLU A 363 -11.21 -1.32 4.94
CA GLU A 363 -10.46 -0.08 5.15
C GLU A 363 -9.03 -0.33 5.68
N LEU A 364 -8.83 -1.43 6.41
CA LEU A 364 -7.55 -1.86 6.96
C LEU A 364 -6.76 -2.73 5.97
N SER A 365 -7.25 -2.88 4.74
CA SER A 365 -6.66 -3.74 3.69
C SER A 365 -6.62 -5.23 4.06
N GLN A 366 -7.47 -5.68 4.98
CA GLN A 366 -7.71 -7.11 5.22
C GLN A 366 -8.65 -7.65 4.15
N GLY A 367 -8.42 -8.89 3.71
CA GLY A 367 -9.25 -9.50 2.67
C GLY A 367 -10.60 -9.91 3.24
N ILE A 368 -11.68 -9.51 2.57
CA ILE A 368 -13.05 -9.88 2.91
C ILE A 368 -13.47 -11.10 2.10
N LEU A 369 -13.30 -11.04 0.77
CA LEU A 369 -13.69 -12.10 -0.15
C LEU A 369 -12.94 -12.02 -1.48
N VAL A 370 -13.05 -13.08 -2.28
CA VAL A 370 -12.55 -13.16 -3.66
C VAL A 370 -13.72 -13.43 -4.63
N LEU A 371 -13.80 -12.68 -5.73
CA LEU A 371 -14.90 -12.73 -6.73
C LEU A 371 -14.49 -12.59 -8.20
#